data_AF-A0A968YI07-F1
#
_entry.id   AF-A0A968YI07-F1
#
_cell.length_a   1.000
_cell.length_b   1.000
_cell.length_c   1.000
_cell.angle_alpha   90.00
_cell.angle_beta   90.00
_cell.angle_gamma   90.00
#
_symmetry.space_group_name_H-M   'P 1'
#
loop_
_entity.id
_entity.type
_entity.pdbx_description
1 polymer ?
#
loop_
_entity_poly.entity_id
_entity_poly.type
_entity_poly.pdbx_seq_one_letter_code
_entity_poly.pdbx_strand_id
1 'polypeptide(L)' 'MKILETNPYSRCDFRDKRLTRRAVSIAECLSVKYGQPLSKIFKSQ' A
#
# COMPACT_ATOMS: atom_id res chain seq x y z
N MET A 1 16.77 -6.26 -3.16
CA MET A 1 15.80 -5.15 -3.01
C MET A 1 15.83 -4.73 -1.55
N LYS A 2 16.19 -3.48 -1.23
CA LYS A 2 16.01 -2.96 0.13
C LYS A 2 14.52 -2.85 0.37
N ILE A 3 13.97 -3.78 1.16
CA ILE A 3 12.64 -3.62 1.77
C ILE A 3 12.73 -2.31 2.53
N LEU A 4 11.88 -1.33 2.20
CA LEU A 4 11.74 -0.12 2.99
C LEU A 4 11.45 -0.58 4.42
N GLU A 5 12.36 -0.32 5.35
CA GLU A 5 12.32 -0.83 6.73
C GLU A 5 11.03 -0.43 7.47
N THR A 6 10.27 0.53 6.92
CA THR A 6 8.93 0.89 7.38
C THR A 6 8.07 1.40 6.22
N ASN A 7 6.79 1.02 6.22
CA ASN A 7 5.80 1.52 5.26
C ASN A 7 5.64 3.04 5.42
N PRO A 8 5.94 3.86 4.40
CA PRO A 8 5.97 5.32 4.53
C PRO A 8 4.60 5.92 4.87
N TYR A 9 3.51 5.21 4.58
CA TYR A 9 2.15 5.66 4.85
C TYR A 9 1.70 5.39 6.29
N SER A 10 2.47 4.66 7.09
CA SER A 10 2.15 4.38 8.50
C SER A 10 2.06 5.65 9.36
N ARG A 11 2.74 6.73 8.96
CA ARG A 11 2.76 8.03 9.64
C ARG A 11 1.88 9.08 8.96
N CYS A 12 1.18 8.72 7.88
CA CYS A 12 0.29 9.65 7.20
C CYS A 12 -1.02 9.82 7.97
N ASP A 13 -1.33 11.07 8.33
CA ASP A 13 -2.63 11.45 8.87
C ASP A 13 -3.55 11.93 7.74
N PHE A 14 -4.39 11.02 7.25
CA PHE A 14 -5.45 11.34 6.29
C PHE A 14 -6.73 11.83 6.97
N ARG A 15 -6.69 12.11 8.28
CA ARG A 15 -7.84 12.48 9.13
C ARG A 15 -8.96 11.42 9.18
N ASP A 16 -8.73 10.26 8.57
CA ASP A 16 -9.55 9.05 8.65
C ASP A 16 -8.63 7.83 8.76
N LYS A 17 -8.76 7.11 9.88
CA LYS A 17 -7.98 5.89 10.17
C LYS A 17 -8.18 4.81 9.10
N ARG A 18 -9.36 4.75 8.46
CA ARG A 18 -9.63 3.80 7.36
C ARG A 18 -8.78 4.10 6.14
N LEU A 19 -8.59 5.39 5.82
CA LEU A 19 -7.76 5.81 4.69
C LEU A 19 -6.29 5.53 4.95
N THR A 20 -5.78 5.81 6.17
CA THR A 20 -4.40 5.45 6.55
C THR A 20 -4.15 3.95 6.46
N ARG A 21 -5.06 3.12 7.00
CA ARG A 21 -4.96 1.66 6.88
C ARG A 21 -4.95 1.19 5.42
N ARG A 22 -5.78 1.80 4.57
CA ARG A 22 -5.84 1.46 3.15
C ARG A 22 -4.55 1.83 2.41
N ALA A 23 -3.99 3.00 2.68
CA ALA A 23 -2.72 3.42 2.07
C ALA A 23 -1.56 2.49 2.45
N VAL A 24 -1.48 2.08 3.73
CA VAL A 24 -0.52 1.10 4.22
C VAL A 24 -0.65 -0.23 3.45
N SER A 25 -1.86 -0.79 3.39
CA SER A 25 -2.13 -2.05 2.69
C SER A 25 -1.79 -2.01 1.19
N ILE A 26 -2.10 -0.89 0.52
CA ILE A 26 -1.77 -0.71 -0.90
C ILE A 26 -0.25 -0.73 -1.10
N ALA A 27 0.50 0.01 -0.28
CA ALA A 27 1.95 0.11 -0.42
C ALA A 27 2.66 -1.24 -0.21
N GLU A 28 2.23 -2.01 0.79
CA GLU A 28 2.69 -3.38 1.01
C GLU A 28 2.42 -4.27 -0.21
N CYS A 29 1.20 -4.24 -0.75
CA CYS A 29 0.84 -5.01 -1.95
C CYS A 29 1.66 -4.62 -3.19
N LEU A 30 1.90 -3.32 -3.40
CA LEU A 30 2.66 -2.82 -4.55
C LEU A 30 4.16 -3.12 -4.42
N SER A 31 4.73 -3.08 -3.21
CA SER A 31 6.15 -3.38 -2.98
C SER A 31 6.55 -4.78 -3.45
N VAL A 32 5.62 -5.74 -3.39
CA VAL A 32 5.82 -7.13 -3.82
C VAL A 32 5.61 -7.28 -5.34
N LYS A 33 4.93 -6.34 -6.01
CA LYS A 33 4.44 -6.48 -7.39
C LYS A 33 4.71 -5.25 -8.26
N TYR A 34 5.83 -4.57 -8.02
CA TYR A 34 6.19 -3.32 -8.71
C TYR A 34 6.13 -3.49 -10.24
N GLY A 35 5.48 -2.55 -10.94
CA GLY A 35 5.30 -2.56 -12.39
C GLY A 35 4.11 -3.37 -12.92
N GLN A 36 3.35 -4.06 -12.07
CA GLN A 36 2.13 -4.76 -12.50
C GLN A 36 0.90 -3.83 -12.48
N PRO A 37 -0.08 -4.02 -13.40
CA PRO A 37 -1.34 -3.29 -13.37
C PRO A 37 -2.11 -3.51 -12.07
N LEU A 38 -2.77 -2.46 -11.55
CA LEU A 38 -3.54 -2.52 -10.31
C LEU A 38 -4.66 -3.58 -10.35
N SER A 39 -5.28 -3.78 -11.51
CA SER A 39 -6.31 -4.82 -11.72
C SER A 39 -5.81 -6.25 -11.54
N LYS A 40 -4.51 -6.48 -11.71
CA LYS A 40 -3.86 -7.78 -11.43
C LYS A 40 -3.51 -7.95 -9.95
N ILE A 41 -3.34 -6.84 -9.24
CA ILE A 41 -2.94 -6.80 -7.82
C ILE A 41 -4.17 -6.87 -6.92
N PHE A 42 -5.18 -6.03 -7.21
CA PHE A 42 -6.43 -5.93 -6.47
C PHE A 42 -7.54 -6.55 -7.33
N LYS A 43 -8.11 -7.67 -6.87
CA LYS A 43 -9.31 -8.25 -7.50
C LYS A 43 -10.52 -7.41 -7.11
N SER A 44 -11.31 -7.01 -8.10
CA SER A 44 -12.66 -6.50 -7.85
C SER A 44 -13.49 -7.64 -7.27
N GLN A 45 -14.12 -7.41 -6.11
CA GLN A 45 -15.16 -8.30 -5.59
C GLN A 45 -16.46 -8.08 -6.35
#